data_AF-A0A842XL19-F1
#
_entry.id   AF-A0A842XL19-F1
#
_cell.length_a   1.000
_cell.length_b   1.000
_cell.length_c   1.000
_cell.angle_alpha   90.00
_cell.angle_beta   90.00
_cell.angle_gamma   90.00
#
_symmetry.space_group_name_H-M   'P 1'
#
loop_
_entity.id
_entity.type
_entity.pdbx_description
1 polymer ?
#
loop_
_entity_poly.entity_id
_entity_poly.type
_entity_poly.pdbx_seq_one_letter_code
_entity_poly.pdbx_strand_id
1 'polypeptide(L)' 'MKKVRKMAECRLCGKNGEDLTLLSANHKDLGQIMVCEECWKKLWHENRMVCGTTGSGGTCPSCR' A
#
# COMPACT_ATOMS: atom_id res chain seq x y z
N MET A 1 -14.14 12.63 27.70
CA MET A 1 -13.06 12.00 26.91
C MET A 1 -13.28 12.32 25.44
N LYS A 2 -12.46 13.16 24.80
CA LYS A 2 -12.58 13.42 23.36
C LYS A 2 -12.05 12.20 22.61
N LYS A 3 -12.95 11.40 22.00
CA LYS A 3 -12.57 10.34 21.06
C LYS A 3 -11.90 11.01 19.87
N VAL A 4 -10.57 11.10 19.88
CA VAL A 4 -9.79 11.48 18.71
C VAL A 4 -10.01 10.36 17.70
N ARG A 5 -10.83 10.61 16.68
CA ARG A 5 -10.93 9.71 15.53
C ARG A 5 -9.56 9.78 14.87
N LYS A 6 -8.73 8.75 15.01
CA LYS A 6 -7.49 8.63 14.25
C LYS A 6 -7.91 8.57 12.78
N MET A 7 -7.72 9.67 12.07
CA MET A 7 -7.93 9.74 10.63
C MET A 7 -6.93 8.80 9.97
N ALA A 8 -7.36 8.11 8.94
CA ALA A 8 -6.47 7.24 8.16
C ALA A 8 -5.34 8.10 7.57
N GLU A 9 -4.08 7.69 7.80
CA GLU A 9 -2.88 8.38 7.35
C GLU A 9 -2.00 7.47 6.48
N CYS A 10 -1.50 8.02 5.37
CA CYS A 10 -0.53 7.36 4.52
C CYS A 10 0.83 7.24 5.23
N ARG A 11 1.33 6.01 5.38
CA ARG A 11 2.61 5.74 6.07
C ARG A 11 3.86 6.26 5.34
N LEU A 12 3.76 6.62 4.06
CA LEU A 12 4.89 7.11 3.26
C LEU A 12 4.96 8.63 3.16
N CYS A 13 3.82 9.30 2.98
CA CYS A 13 3.79 10.75 2.76
C CYS A 13 3.06 11.54 3.86
N GLY A 14 2.46 10.88 4.84
CA GLY A 14 1.76 11.53 5.95
C GLY A 14 0.43 12.19 5.59
N LYS A 15 -0.04 12.07 4.33
CA LYS A 15 -1.38 12.53 3.95
C LYS A 15 -2.43 11.87 4.85
N ASN A 16 -3.32 12.67 5.40
CA ASN A 16 -4.47 12.25 6.19
C ASN A 16 -5.72 13.05 5.76
N GLY A 17 -6.91 12.50 6.01
CA GLY A 17 -8.18 13.13 5.62
C GLY A 17 -9.35 12.17 5.82
N GLU A 18 -10.55 12.71 5.99
CA GLU A 18 -11.77 11.87 6.07
C GLU A 18 -12.07 11.19 4.73
N ASP A 19 -11.75 11.85 3.61
CA ASP A 19 -11.94 11.34 2.24
C ASP A 19 -10.68 10.68 1.63
N LEU A 20 -9.66 10.40 2.46
CA LEU A 20 -8.42 9.82 1.96
C LEU A 20 -8.53 8.29 1.82
N THR A 21 -8.59 7.81 0.58
CA THR A 21 -8.49 6.37 0.29
C THR A 21 -7.08 5.86 0.53
N LEU A 22 -6.93 4.95 1.50
CA LEU A 22 -5.71 4.20 1.73
C LEU A 22 -5.82 2.79 1.16
N LEU A 23 -4.74 2.36 0.50
CA LEU A 23 -4.55 1.04 -0.05
C LEU A 23 -3.51 0.28 0.78
N SER A 24 -3.74 -1.02 0.94
CA SER A 24 -2.73 -1.91 1.52
C SER A 24 -1.63 -2.18 0.49
N ALA A 25 -0.39 -1.83 0.84
CA ALA A 25 0.80 -2.16 0.07
C ALA A 25 1.67 -3.15 0.85
N ASN A 26 2.03 -4.27 0.23
CA ASN A 26 3.03 -5.19 0.77
C ASN A 26 4.41 -4.64 0.40
N HIS A 27 4.95 -3.70 1.19
CA HIS A 27 6.25 -3.09 0.92
C HIS A 27 7.38 -4.09 1.20
N LYS A 28 8.38 -4.18 0.30
CA LYS A 28 9.50 -5.12 0.42
C LYS A 28 10.25 -5.04 1.76
N ASP A 29 10.51 -3.82 2.24
CA ASP A 29 11.30 -3.62 3.46
C ASP A 29 10.45 -3.35 4.73
N LEU A 30 9.20 -2.90 4.57
CA LEU A 30 8.37 -2.40 5.68
C LEU A 30 7.23 -3.37 6.02
N GLY A 31 7.07 -4.44 5.23
CA GLY A 31 5.93 -5.33 5.32
C GLY A 31 4.63 -4.66 4.84
N GLN A 32 3.50 -5.10 5.37
CA GLN A 32 2.19 -4.57 5.01
C GLN A 32 1.98 -3.18 5.63
N ILE A 33 1.80 -2.16 4.78
CA ILE A 33 1.57 -0.77 5.18
C ILE A 33 0.36 -0.19 4.45
N MET A 34 -0.30 0.79 5.09
CA MET A 34 -1.37 1.56 4.44
C MET A 34 -0.81 2.84 3.80
N VAL A 35 -1.07 3.04 2.52
CA VAL A 35 -0.55 4.16 1.73
C VAL A 35 -1.65 4.76 0.85
N CYS A 36 -1.57 6.05 0.52
CA CYS A 36 -2.52 6.63 -0.44
C CYS A 36 -2.32 6.05 -1.84
N GLU A 37 -3.32 6.21 -2.71
CA GLU A 37 -3.30 5.71 -4.10
C GLU A 37 -2.04 6.15 -4.87
N GLU A 38 -1.62 7.41 -4.74
CA GLU A 38 -0.42 7.93 -5.40
C GLU A 38 0.85 7.19 -4.96
N CYS A 39 1.01 6.99 -3.65
CA CYS A 39 2.15 6.26 -3.09
C CYS A 39 2.11 4.79 -3.49
N TRP A 40 0.92 4.18 -3.52
CA TRP A 40 0.75 2.80 -3.98
C TRP A 40 1.18 2.65 -5.45
N LYS A 41 0.75 3.55 -6.34
CA LYS A 41 1.17 3.55 -7.76
C LYS A 41 2.68 3.74 -7.92
N LYS A 42 3.31 4.61 -7.12
CA LYS A 42 4.77 4.77 -7.11
C LYS A 42 5.47 3.48 -6.70
N LEU A 43 5.03 2.86 -5.60
CA LEU A 43 5.60 1.59 -5.16
C LEU A 43 5.43 0.48 -6.21
N TRP A 44 4.31 0.46 -6.94
CA TRP A 44 4.09 -0.50 -8.03
C TRP A 44 5.06 -0.25 -9.18
N HIS A 45 5.14 1.00 -9.66
CA HIS A 45 6.00 1.40 -10.76
C HIS A 45 7.49 1.18 -10.45
N GLU A 46 7.90 1.42 -9.22
CA GLU A 46 9.28 1.19 -8.73
C GLU A 46 9.53 -0.27 -8.33
N ASN A 47 8.56 -1.17 -8.50
CA ASN A 47 8.63 -2.57 -8.07
C ASN A 47 9.12 -2.70 -6.60
N ARG A 48 8.59 -1.85 -5.71
CA ARG A 48 8.86 -1.84 -4.26
C ARG A 48 7.84 -2.63 -3.46
N MET A 49 6.83 -3.21 -4.12
CA MET A 49 5.89 -4.13 -3.51
C MET A 49 6.27 -5.59 -3.74
N VAL A 50 6.02 -6.43 -2.74
CA VAL A 50 6.08 -7.88 -2.87
C VAL A 50 4.78 -8.32 -3.55
N CYS A 51 4.89 -8.89 -4.76
CA CYS A 51 3.80 -9.67 -5.31
C CYS A 51 3.59 -10.86 -4.38
N GLY A 52 2.42 -10.97 -3.75
CA GLY A 52 2.15 -12.00 -2.76
C GLY A 52 2.37 -13.39 -3.35
N THR A 53 3.47 -14.04 -3.00
CA THR A 53 3.66 -15.49 -3.17
C THR A 53 3.04 -16.21 -1.98
N THR A 54 1.72 -16.12 -1.83
CA THR A 54 0.99 -17.22 -1.22
C THR A 54 1.03 -18.36 -2.25
N GLY A 55 1.75 -19.43 -1.92
CA GLY A 55 2.16 -20.47 -2.86
C GLY A 55 1.03 -21.01 -3.75
N SER A 56 1.19 -20.81 -5.05
CA SER A 56 0.84 -21.71 -6.16
C SER A 56 1.17 -20.97 -7.45
N GLY A 57 1.90 -21.61 -8.35
CA GLY A 57 2.38 -21.00 -9.60
C GLY A 57 1.26 -20.35 -10.40
N GLY A 58 1.26 -19.03 -10.47
CA GLY A 58 0.38 -18.24 -11.31
C GLY A 58 1.21 -17.22 -12.04
N THR A 59 1.61 -17.55 -13.27
CA THR A 59 2.28 -16.67 -14.21
C THR A 59 1.46 -15.40 -14.39
N CYS A 60 2.04 -14.23 -14.09
CA CYS A 60 1.49 -12.97 -14.57
C CYS A 60 1.50 -13.02 -16.11
N PRO A 61 0.35 -12.95 -16.81
CA PRO A 61 0.31 -13.07 -18.27
C PRO A 61 1.02 -11.91 -19.00
N SER A 62 1.49 -10.90 -18.27
CA SER A 62 2.20 -9.74 -18.81
C SER A 62 3.73 -9.81 -18.67
N CYS A 63 4.28 -10.88 -18.07
CA CYS A 63 5.71 -11.17 -18.11
C CYS A 63 5.94 -12.37 -19.04
N ARG A 64 5.89 -12.12 -20.35
CA ARG A 64 6.38 -13.02 -21.39
C ARG A 64 7.66 -12.47 -21.99
#